data_AF-A0A453QKI3-F1
#
_entry.id   AF-A0A453QKI3-F1
#
_cell.length_a   1.000
_cell.length_b   1.000
_cell.length_c   1.000
_cell.angle_alpha   90.00
_cell.angle_beta   90.00
_cell.angle_gamma   90.00
#
_symmetry.space_group_name_H-M   'P 1'
#
loop_
_entity.id
_entity.type
_entity.pdbx_description
1 polymer ?
#
loop_
_entity_poly.entity_id
_entity_poly.type
_entity_poly.pdbx_seq_one_letter_code
_entity_poly.pdbx_strand_id
1 'polypeptide(L)'
;MLDTEASQKDKLEEEIAVLKSQLMQLSLDADETRMSLDTGDGPGKIFPGLDSLMSHSRNSQPREQSNGPKAPVAKLFEQVGLQKILSLLESEEPDVRVHAVKVVANLAAEEANQEKIVEAGGLTSLLMLLRSSEDETIRRVAA
;
A
#
# COMPACT_ATOMS: atom_id res chain seq x y z
N MET A 1 -17.42 9.52 37.57
CA MET A 1 -16.57 8.76 36.62
C MET A 1 -17.18 8.70 35.23
N LEU A 2 -18.51 8.56 35.07
CA LEU A 2 -19.16 8.60 33.75
C LEU A 2 -19.14 10.00 33.11
N ASP A 3 -19.30 11.06 33.90
CA ASP A 3 -19.36 12.44 33.38
C ASP A 3 -18.03 12.95 32.81
N THR A 4 -16.91 12.42 33.30
CA THR A 4 -15.56 12.74 32.80
C THR A 4 -15.26 12.08 31.46
N GLU A 5 -15.77 10.86 31.24
CA GLU A 5 -15.61 10.13 29.99
C GLU A 5 -16.43 10.75 28.86
N ALA A 6 -17.67 11.17 29.16
CA ALA A 6 -18.51 11.90 28.21
C ALA A 6 -17.87 13.24 27.79
N SER A 7 -17.36 14.01 28.75
CA SER A 7 -16.69 15.28 28.46
C SER A 7 -15.41 15.10 27.62
N GLN A 8 -14.68 14.00 27.85
CA GLN A 8 -13.48 13.68 27.08
C GLN A 8 -13.82 13.23 25.65
N LYS A 9 -14.90 12.49 25.48
CA LYS A 9 -15.41 12.07 24.17
C LYS A 9 -15.83 13.27 23.33
N ASP A 10 -16.58 14.22 23.90
CA ASP A 10 -17.03 15.41 23.18
C ASP A 10 -15.85 16.28 22.72
N LYS A 11 -14.81 16.39 23.57
CA LYS A 11 -13.57 17.09 23.20
C LYS A 11 -12.83 16.42 22.03
N LEU A 12 -12.74 15.09 22.04
CA LEU A 12 -12.12 14.35 20.95
C LEU A 12 -12.92 14.47 19.65
N GLU A 13 -14.25 14.50 19.72
CA GLU A 13 -15.10 14.70 18.55
C GLU A 13 -14.93 16.09 17.92
N GLU A 14 -14.76 17.13 18.75
CA GLU A 14 -14.47 18.49 18.28
C GLU A 14 -13.09 18.58 17.61
N GLU A 15 -12.05 17.99 18.20
CA GLU A 15 -10.70 17.93 17.62
C GLU A 15 -10.69 17.19 16.26
N ILE A 16 -11.43 16.08 16.15
CA ILE A 16 -11.58 15.33 14.90
C ILE A 16 -12.27 16.18 13.82
N ALA A 17 -13.29 16.96 14.18
CA ALA A 17 -13.99 17.84 13.25
C ALA A 17 -13.06 18.94 12.69
N VAL A 18 -12.25 19.55 13.57
CA VAL A 18 -11.27 20.57 13.18
C VAL A 18 -10.21 19.99 12.25
N LEU A 19 -9.65 18.83 12.57
CA LEU A 19 -8.62 18.18 11.74
C LEU A 19 -9.16 17.81 10.35
N LYS A 20 -10.40 17.36 10.25
CA LYS A 20 -11.05 17.08 8.96
C LYS A 20 -11.21 18.33 8.11
N SER A 21 -11.59 19.45 8.72
CA SER A 21 -11.69 20.74 8.04
C SER A 21 -10.33 21.21 7.50
N GLN A 22 -9.27 21.11 8.32
CA GLN A 22 -7.91 21.46 7.90
C GLN A 22 -7.41 20.60 6.74
N LEU A 23 -7.69 19.30 6.77
CA LEU A 23 -7.30 18.39 5.69
C LEU A 23 -8.05 18.69 4.38
N MET A 24 -9.33 19.06 4.48
CA MET A 24 -10.12 19.47 3.32
C MET A 24 -9.57 20.78 2.71
N GLN A 25 -9.18 21.74 3.54
CA GLN A 25 -8.57 22.99 3.07
C GLN A 25 -7.20 22.74 2.41
N LEU A 26 -6.34 21.91 3.02
CA LEU A 26 -5.05 21.54 2.44
C LEU A 26 -5.18 20.81 1.10
N SER A 27 -6.24 19.99 0.93
CA SER A 27 -6.52 19.31 -0.34
C SER A 27 -6.94 20.30 -1.44
N LEU A 28 -7.67 21.37 -1.09
CA LEU A 28 -8.08 22.39 -2.03
C LEU A 28 -6.89 23.27 -2.46
N ASP A 29 -6.04 23.65 -1.52
CA ASP A 29 -4.85 24.47 -1.79
C ASP A 29 -3.80 23.70 -2.63
N ALA A 30 -3.72 22.37 -2.46
CA ALA A 30 -2.82 21.53 -3.25
C ALA A 30 -3.22 21.44 -4.73
N ASP A 31 -4.51 21.57 -5.07
CA ASP A 31 -4.99 21.54 -6.46
C ASP A 31 -4.79 22.88 -7.18
N GLU A 32 -4.78 24.01 -6.47
CA GLU A 32 -4.60 25.35 -7.08
C GLU A 32 -3.20 25.56 -7.66
N THR A 33 -2.17 24.94 -7.07
CA THR A 33 -0.78 25.04 -7.52
C THR A 33 -0.46 24.29 -8.84
N ARG A 34 -1.41 23.56 -9.40
CA ARG A 34 -1.25 22.83 -10.67
C ARG A 34 -1.71 23.63 -11.91
N MET A 35 -2.34 24.79 -11.71
CA MET A 35 -2.95 25.59 -12.80
C MET A 35 -2.16 26.85 -13.21
N SER A 36 -0.98 27.11 -12.65
CA SER A 36 -0.23 28.35 -12.90
C SER A 36 1.10 28.17 -13.66
N LEU A 37 1.28 27.05 -14.36
CA LEU A 37 2.38 26.84 -15.30
C LEU A 37 1.86 26.36 -16.67
N ASP A 38 0.87 27.06 -17.23
CA ASP A 38 0.57 26.98 -18.67
C ASP A 38 0.94 28.32 -19.34
N THR A 39 2.14 28.32 -19.91
CA THR A 39 2.52 28.89 -21.20
C THR A 39 2.10 30.33 -21.55
N GLY A 40 3.08 31.22 -21.75
CA GLY A 40 2.81 32.43 -22.53
C GLY A 40 3.90 33.50 -22.66
N ASP A 41 5.19 33.16 -22.69
CA ASP A 41 6.26 34.13 -23.00
C ASP A 41 6.37 34.36 -24.52
N GLY A 42 6.28 35.63 -24.94
CA GLY A 42 7.11 36.18 -26.04
C GLY A 42 6.64 36.07 -27.50
N PRO A 43 6.63 37.18 -28.29
CA PRO A 43 6.26 37.19 -29.70
C PRO A 43 7.46 36.95 -30.62
N GLY A 44 7.36 36.00 -31.55
CA GLY A 44 8.45 35.81 -32.53
C GLY A 44 8.22 34.73 -33.59
N LYS A 45 7.78 35.19 -34.78
CA LYS A 45 8.07 34.63 -36.12
C LYS A 45 7.34 33.34 -36.57
N ILE A 46 6.20 33.57 -37.24
CA ILE A 46 5.83 33.11 -38.60
C ILE A 46 6.55 31.85 -39.12
N PHE A 47 5.81 30.77 -39.37
CA PHE A 47 5.72 30.06 -40.67
C PHE A 47 4.53 29.06 -40.63
N PRO A 48 3.49 29.20 -41.49
CA PRO A 48 2.46 28.18 -41.66
C PRO A 48 2.80 27.29 -42.87
N GLY A 49 2.82 25.98 -42.65
CA GLY A 49 3.09 24.96 -43.67
C GLY A 49 2.32 23.69 -43.37
N LEU A 50 1.10 23.65 -43.88
CA LEU A 50 0.17 22.53 -44.00
C LEU A 50 0.83 21.29 -44.63
N ASP A 51 0.67 20.09 -44.04
CA ASP A 51 -0.07 18.99 -44.71
C ASP A 51 -0.11 17.66 -43.93
N SER A 52 -1.32 17.09 -43.94
CA SER A 52 -1.66 15.66 -44.07
C SER A 52 -1.18 14.62 -43.04
N LEU A 53 -2.15 14.25 -42.20
CA LEU A 53 -2.80 12.91 -42.24
C LEU A 53 -1.88 11.70 -42.49
N MET A 54 -1.36 11.13 -41.41
CA MET A 54 -1.45 9.68 -41.21
C MET A 54 -1.84 9.40 -39.76
N SER A 55 -2.83 8.54 -39.63
CA SER A 55 -3.42 8.14 -38.38
C SER A 55 -3.07 6.68 -38.11
N HIS A 56 -3.02 6.38 -36.81
CA HIS A 56 -3.14 5.05 -36.20
C HIS A 56 -1.87 4.19 -36.03
N SER A 57 -1.59 4.01 -34.73
CA SER A 57 -1.38 2.72 -34.07
C SER A 57 0.00 2.09 -34.24
N ARG A 58 0.73 1.70 -33.19
CA ARG A 58 0.51 1.68 -31.73
C ARG A 58 1.93 1.66 -31.15
N ASN A 59 2.38 2.74 -30.54
CA ASN A 59 3.52 2.63 -29.62
C ASN A 59 2.90 2.38 -28.24
N SER A 60 2.70 1.12 -27.93
CA SER A 60 2.29 0.65 -26.61
C SER A 60 3.37 1.03 -25.60
N GLN A 61 3.25 2.22 -25.02
CA GLN A 61 3.93 2.56 -23.78
C GLN A 61 3.48 1.53 -22.73
N PRO A 62 4.42 0.84 -22.05
CA PRO A 62 4.09 0.08 -20.86
C PRO A 62 3.56 1.07 -19.84
N ARG A 63 2.27 0.94 -19.56
CA ARG A 63 1.63 1.47 -18.36
C ARG A 63 2.28 0.77 -17.15
N GLU A 64 2.11 1.39 -15.99
CA GLU A 64 2.45 0.87 -14.66
C GLU A 64 3.88 1.21 -14.18
N GLN A 65 4.03 2.33 -13.47
CA GLN A 65 4.28 2.24 -12.03
C GLN A 65 4.15 3.61 -11.37
N SER A 66 3.03 3.73 -10.65
CA SER A 66 2.82 4.70 -9.57
C SER A 66 3.98 4.62 -8.57
N ASN A 67 4.94 5.53 -8.70
CA ASN A 67 5.86 5.89 -7.62
C ASN A 67 5.20 6.95 -6.73
N GLY A 68 4.06 6.58 -6.11
CA GLY A 68 3.77 7.12 -4.79
C GLY A 68 4.69 6.47 -3.77
N PRO A 69 4.96 7.09 -2.60
CA PRO A 69 5.60 6.37 -1.51
C PRO A 69 4.67 5.23 -1.10
N LYS A 70 4.86 4.05 -1.68
CA LYS A 70 4.23 2.81 -1.21
C LYS A 70 4.57 2.70 0.27
N ALA A 71 3.51 2.54 1.05
CA ALA A 71 3.47 2.56 2.50
C ALA A 71 4.69 1.89 3.18
N PRO A 72 5.07 2.31 4.40
CA PRO A 72 6.21 1.79 5.17
C PRO A 72 6.23 0.26 5.37
N VAL A 73 5.13 -0.44 5.07
CA VAL A 73 5.04 -1.92 5.05
C VAL A 73 6.01 -2.54 4.04
N ALA A 74 6.33 -1.87 2.94
CA ALA A 74 7.30 -2.35 1.94
C ALA A 74 8.74 -2.44 2.47
N LYS A 75 9.04 -1.84 3.64
CA LYS A 75 10.36 -1.90 4.28
C LYS A 75 10.46 -2.90 5.43
N LEU A 76 9.44 -3.71 5.69
CA LEU A 76 9.57 -4.85 6.64
C LEU A 76 10.57 -5.93 6.15
N PHE A 77 11.14 -5.72 4.96
CA PHE A 77 12.13 -6.53 4.26
C PHE A 77 13.59 -6.25 4.65
N GLU A 78 13.85 -5.74 5.84
CA GLU A 78 15.13 -6.06 6.46
C GLU A 78 15.03 -7.52 6.89
N GLN A 79 15.78 -8.42 6.26
CA GLN A 79 15.78 -9.89 6.37
C GLN A 79 15.41 -10.48 7.75
N VAL A 80 15.71 -9.77 8.84
CA VAL A 80 15.31 -10.05 10.22
C VAL A 80 13.78 -10.10 10.42
N GLY A 81 13.02 -9.20 9.80
CA GLY A 81 11.56 -9.09 9.93
C GLY A 81 10.83 -10.30 9.36
N LEU A 82 11.25 -10.79 8.18
CA LEU A 82 10.65 -11.97 7.56
C LEU A 82 10.93 -13.24 8.36
N GLN A 83 12.17 -13.43 8.82
CA GLN A 83 12.52 -14.56 9.68
C GLN A 83 11.71 -14.57 10.98
N LYS A 84 11.47 -13.39 11.57
CA LYS A 84 10.61 -13.26 12.75
C LYS A 84 9.17 -13.67 12.44
N ILE A 85 8.60 -13.23 11.32
CA ILE A 85 7.25 -13.62 10.91
C ILE A 85 7.15 -15.14 10.72
N LEU A 86 8.14 -15.76 10.06
CA LEU A 86 8.15 -17.22 9.88
C LEU A 86 8.21 -17.95 11.23
N SER A 87 8.98 -17.44 12.20
CA SER A 87 9.00 -18.03 13.55
C SER A 87 7.63 -17.93 14.27
N LEU A 88 6.81 -16.92 13.95
CA LEU A 88 5.48 -16.77 14.52
C LEU A 88 4.47 -17.79 13.96
N LEU A 89 4.77 -18.43 12.82
CA LEU A 89 3.97 -19.55 12.32
C LEU A 89 4.02 -20.77 13.25
N GLU A 90 5.07 -20.88 14.07
CA GLU A 90 5.28 -21.95 15.04
C GLU A 90 4.84 -21.56 16.47
N SER A 91 4.18 -20.40 16.63
CA SER A 91 3.67 -19.96 17.94
C SER A 91 2.66 -20.96 18.52
N GLU A 92 2.68 -21.16 19.84
CA GLU A 92 1.69 -21.97 20.54
C GLU A 92 0.28 -21.33 20.52
N GLU A 93 0.24 -20.01 20.44
CA GLU A 93 -1.01 -19.25 20.43
C GLU A 93 -1.69 -19.28 19.05
N PRO A 94 -2.92 -19.81 18.94
CA PRO A 94 -3.60 -20.02 17.66
C PRO A 94 -3.85 -18.71 16.92
N ASP A 95 -4.27 -17.67 17.64
CA ASP A 95 -4.52 -16.35 17.06
C ASP A 95 -3.25 -15.77 16.44
N VAL A 96 -2.10 -15.91 17.10
CA VAL A 96 -0.81 -15.46 16.57
C VAL A 96 -0.45 -16.18 15.28
N ARG A 97 -0.65 -17.51 15.22
CA ARG A 97 -0.41 -18.28 13.98
C ARG A 97 -1.31 -17.81 12.84
N VAL A 98 -2.61 -17.61 13.09
CA VAL A 98 -3.56 -17.11 12.08
C VAL A 98 -3.12 -15.76 11.53
N HIS A 99 -2.70 -14.83 12.41
CA HIS A 99 -2.22 -13.52 11.98
C HIS A 99 -0.90 -13.61 11.21
N ALA A 100 0.04 -14.44 11.66
CA ALA A 100 1.30 -14.66 10.94
C ALA A 100 1.06 -15.19 9.53
N VAL A 101 0.16 -16.16 9.35
CA VAL A 101 -0.23 -16.69 8.03
C VAL A 101 -0.83 -15.58 7.15
N LYS A 102 -1.73 -14.75 7.68
CA LYS A 102 -2.30 -13.60 6.94
C LYS A 102 -1.23 -12.60 6.51
N VAL A 103 -0.26 -12.33 7.38
CA VAL A 103 0.87 -11.43 7.05
C VAL A 103 1.71 -12.05 5.94
N VAL A 104 2.09 -13.33 6.02
CA VAL A 104 2.85 -14.01 4.96
C VAL A 104 2.09 -13.99 3.63
N ALA A 105 0.78 -14.27 3.64
CA ALA A 105 -0.05 -14.20 2.44
C ALA A 105 -0.09 -12.78 1.84
N ASN A 106 -0.23 -11.76 2.69
CA ASN A 106 -0.20 -10.37 2.24
C ASN A 106 1.17 -9.97 1.67
N LEU A 107 2.27 -10.46 2.26
CA LEU A 107 3.61 -10.22 1.74
C LEU A 107 3.84 -10.91 0.40
N ALA A 108 3.33 -12.13 0.24
CA ALA A 108 3.43 -12.90 -1.00
C ALA A 108 2.58 -12.34 -2.16
N ALA A 109 1.64 -11.44 -1.88
CA ALA A 109 0.86 -10.76 -2.92
C ALA A 109 1.73 -9.87 -3.83
N GLU A 110 2.89 -9.43 -3.37
CA GLU A 110 3.87 -8.69 -4.17
C GLU A 110 4.95 -9.66 -4.70
N GLU A 111 5.13 -9.72 -6.02
CA GLU A 111 6.06 -10.65 -6.70
C GLU A 111 7.51 -10.53 -6.17
N ALA A 112 7.97 -9.30 -5.91
CA ALA A 112 9.31 -9.02 -5.40
C ALA A 112 9.61 -9.62 -4.01
N ASN A 113 8.58 -10.07 -3.29
CA ASN A 113 8.70 -10.66 -1.97
C ASN A 113 8.64 -12.20 -2.01
N GLN A 114 8.08 -12.78 -3.07
CA GLN A 114 7.86 -14.22 -3.17
C GLN A 114 9.20 -14.98 -3.15
N GLU A 115 10.19 -14.51 -3.93
CA GLU A 115 11.54 -15.09 -3.95
C GLU A 115 12.16 -15.07 -2.55
N LYS A 116 12.11 -13.93 -1.86
CA LYS A 116 12.64 -13.78 -0.49
C LYS A 116 11.94 -14.70 0.51
N ILE A 117 10.62 -14.90 0.38
CA ILE A 117 9.84 -15.82 1.22
C ILE A 117 10.30 -17.26 0.99
N VAL A 118 10.55 -17.65 -0.27
CA VAL A 118 11.06 -18.98 -0.61
C VAL A 118 12.47 -19.18 -0.07
N GLU A 119 13.37 -18.22 -0.29
CA GLU A 119 14.75 -18.25 0.23
C GLU A 119 14.81 -18.31 1.76
N ALA A 120 13.87 -17.64 2.44
CA ALA A 120 13.73 -17.68 3.89
C ALA A 120 13.16 -19.01 4.42
N GLY A 121 12.77 -19.95 3.56
CA GLY A 121 12.18 -21.23 3.95
C GLY A 121 10.68 -21.18 4.21
N GLY A 122 9.99 -20.11 3.81
CA GLY A 122 8.59 -19.88 4.13
C GLY A 122 7.64 -20.97 3.60
N LEU A 123 7.95 -21.56 2.44
CA LEU A 123 7.16 -22.68 1.91
C LEU A 123 7.21 -23.91 2.82
N THR A 124 8.39 -24.21 3.37
CA THR A 124 8.57 -25.33 4.31
C THR A 124 7.77 -25.08 5.60
N SER A 125 7.84 -23.88 6.16
CA SER A 125 7.09 -23.50 7.36
C SER A 125 5.57 -23.59 7.14
N LEU A 126 5.06 -23.09 6.01
CA LEU A 126 3.64 -23.17 5.67
C LEU A 126 3.17 -24.61 5.48
N LEU A 127 3.97 -25.45 4.81
CA LEU A 127 3.66 -26.88 4.64
C LEU A 127 3.65 -27.64 5.96
N MET A 128 4.58 -27.33 6.88
CA MET A 128 4.56 -27.92 8.22
C MET A 128 3.31 -27.49 8.99
N LEU A 129 2.98 -26.20 8.95
CA LEU A 129 1.82 -25.65 9.62
C LEU A 129 0.51 -26.26 9.10
N LEU A 130 0.36 -26.44 7.79
CA LEU A 130 -0.80 -27.10 7.18
C LEU A 130 -0.97 -28.56 7.64
N ARG A 131 0.14 -29.26 7.92
CA ARG A 131 0.11 -30.64 8.43
C ARG A 131 -0.24 -30.72 9.91
N SER A 132 0.14 -29.72 10.71
CA SER A 132 -0.06 -29.71 12.16
C SER A 132 -1.31 -28.98 12.61
N SER A 133 -1.93 -28.16 11.77
CA SER A 133 -3.04 -27.29 12.13
C SER A 133 -4.40 -27.85 11.70
N GLU A 134 -5.33 -27.94 12.67
CA GLU A 134 -6.74 -28.23 12.40
C GLU A 134 -7.58 -26.98 12.08
N ASP A 135 -6.98 -25.80 12.20
CA ASP A 135 -7.63 -24.51 11.96
C ASP A 135 -7.98 -24.30 10.49
N GLU A 136 -9.27 -24.09 10.22
CA GLU A 136 -9.79 -23.90 8.87
C GLU A 136 -9.33 -22.60 8.21
N THR A 137 -9.12 -21.53 8.98
CA THR A 137 -8.60 -20.27 8.45
C THR A 137 -7.17 -20.45 7.96
N ILE A 138 -6.34 -21.15 8.74
CA ILE A 138 -4.96 -21.47 8.34
C ILE A 138 -4.97 -22.31 7.07
N ARG A 139 -5.80 -23.35 6.99
CA ARG A 139 -5.92 -24.18 5.78
C ARG A 139 -6.33 -23.37 4.55
N ARG A 140 -7.29 -22.47 4.68
CA ARG A 140 -7.79 -21.67 3.54
C ARG A 140 -6.83 -20.59 3.07
N VAL A 141 -6.03 -20.02 3.97
CA VAL A 141 -5.11 -18.92 3.63
C VAL A 141 -3.76 -19.44 3.17
N ALA A 142 -3.33 -20.61 3.66
CA ALA A 142 -2.05 -21.22 3.28
C ALA A 142 -2.14 -22.22 2.11
N ALA A 143 -3.34 -22.66 1.71
CA ALA A 143 -3.56 -23.49 0.50
C ALA A 143 -3.62 -22.64 -0.77
#